data_AF-A0A8T8I5J8-F1
#
_entry.id   AF-A0A8T8I5J8-F1
#
_cell.length_a   1.000
_cell.length_b   1.000
_cell.length_c   1.000
_cell.angle_alpha   90.00
_cell.angle_beta   90.00
_cell.angle_gamma   90.00
#
_symmetry.space_group_name_H-M   'P 1'
#
loop_
_entity.id
_entity.type
_entity.pdbx_description
1 polymer ?
#
loop_
_entity_poly.entity_id
_entity_poly.type
_entity_poly.pdbx_seq_one_letter_code
_entity_poly.pdbx_strand_id
1 'polypeptide(L)'
;MTRDNDPEVVAELDRLEEAVKAAPAGDTTAQIALWRQVTALEHWFFIARGSADQPRPYAVAAEQGPMICLYSSAARAGEAARALGVVDPEGGAAPLFGVPMPAAIDYVASFGRSGVFGVTLDHPRLGHYIPMANLGLLKGWSEGTGR
;
A
#
# COMPACT_ATOMS: atom_id res chain seq x y z
N MET A 1 2.70 -19.55 -2.03
CA MET A 1 1.86 -18.42 -1.55
C MET A 1 2.73 -17.57 -0.65
N THR A 2 2.76 -16.26 -0.86
CA THR A 2 3.50 -15.32 0.00
C THR A 2 2.91 -15.37 1.41
N ARG A 3 3.75 -15.49 2.44
CA ARG A 3 3.33 -15.44 3.85
C ARG A 3 2.88 -14.02 4.18
N ASP A 4 1.81 -13.89 4.97
CA ASP A 4 1.32 -12.59 5.42
C ASP A 4 2.32 -11.91 6.38
N ASN A 5 2.22 -10.59 6.51
CA ASN A 5 3.00 -9.84 7.50
C ASN A 5 2.54 -10.17 8.93
N ASP A 6 3.42 -9.92 9.90
CA ASP A 6 3.10 -10.12 11.32
C ASP A 6 1.86 -9.28 11.72
N PRO A 7 0.80 -9.89 12.31
CA PRO A 7 -0.37 -9.18 12.79
C PRO A 7 -0.07 -8.02 13.75
N GLU A 8 0.99 -8.11 14.57
CA GLU A 8 1.37 -7.03 15.49
C GLU A 8 1.91 -5.81 14.72
N VAL A 9 2.72 -6.04 13.68
CA VAL A 9 3.25 -5.00 12.78
C VAL A 9 2.11 -4.33 12.00
N VAL A 10 1.09 -5.10 11.61
CA VAL A 10 -0.12 -4.59 10.95
C VAL A 10 -1.03 -3.83 11.91
N ALA A 11 -1.20 -4.28 13.16
CA ALA A 11 -1.97 -3.58 14.18
C ALA A 11 -1.33 -2.23 14.56
N GLU A 12 -0.01 -2.13 14.50
CA GLU A 12 0.71 -0.88 14.70
C GLU A 12 0.35 0.19 13.66
N LEU A 13 0.05 -0.20 12.41
CA LEU A 13 -0.45 0.72 11.40
C LEU A 13 -1.81 1.31 11.80
N ASP A 14 -2.70 0.53 12.42
CA ASP A 14 -3.99 1.04 12.91
C ASP A 14 -3.80 2.00 14.08
N ARG A 15 -2.84 1.73 14.98
CA ARG A 15 -2.51 2.66 16.07
C ARG A 15 -1.96 3.98 15.52
N LEU A 16 -1.10 3.92 14.51
CA LEU A 16 -0.53 5.09 13.85
C LEU A 16 -1.59 5.86 13.05
N GLU A 17 -2.55 5.17 12.44
CA GLU A 17 -3.71 5.80 11.80
C GLU A 17 -4.49 6.69 12.78
N GLU A 18 -4.84 6.14 13.94
CA GLU A 18 -5.58 6.90 14.94
C GLU A 18 -4.78 8.10 15.46
N ALA A 19 -3.44 7.97 15.54
CA ALA A 19 -2.57 9.09 15.83
C ALA A 19 -2.56 10.16 14.72
N VAL A 20 -2.61 9.76 13.45
CA VAL A 20 -2.74 10.70 12.31
C VAL A 20 -4.07 11.46 12.39
N LYS A 21 -5.17 10.76 12.66
CA LYS A 21 -6.50 11.40 12.81
C LYS A 21 -6.58 12.38 13.98
N ALA A 22 -5.87 12.09 15.07
CA ALA A 22 -5.83 12.93 16.27
C ALA A 22 -4.83 14.10 16.17
N ALA A 23 -3.96 14.11 15.16
CA ALA A 23 -2.90 15.10 15.03
C ALA A 23 -3.46 16.51 14.71
N PRO A 24 -2.90 17.58 15.29
CA PRO A 24 -3.23 18.94 14.90
C PRO A 24 -2.97 19.21 13.41
N ALA A 25 -3.72 20.13 12.82
CA ALA A 25 -3.48 20.53 11.44
C ALA A 25 -2.04 21.02 11.23
N GLY A 26 -1.36 20.46 10.24
CA GLY A 26 0.05 20.76 9.93
C GLY A 26 1.08 19.91 10.69
N ASP A 27 0.67 19.11 11.69
CA ASP A 27 1.54 18.11 12.30
C ASP A 27 1.58 16.84 11.43
N THR A 28 2.75 16.56 10.87
CA THR A 28 2.98 15.41 10.00
C THR A 28 3.73 14.27 10.70
N THR A 29 4.00 14.40 12.00
CA THR A 29 4.81 13.43 12.76
C THR A 29 4.22 12.03 12.71
N ALA A 30 2.90 11.92 12.96
CA ALA A 30 2.19 10.66 12.91
C ALA A 30 2.15 10.07 11.49
N GLN A 31 2.04 10.92 10.46
CA GLN A 31 2.01 10.49 9.06
C GLN A 31 3.38 9.95 8.61
N ILE A 32 4.47 10.60 9.03
CA ILE A 32 5.83 10.12 8.82
C ILE A 32 6.04 8.77 9.53
N ALA A 33 5.56 8.63 10.78
CA ALA A 33 5.65 7.39 11.53
C ALA A 33 4.85 6.25 10.86
N LEU A 34 3.64 6.54 10.36
CA LEU A 34 2.84 5.61 9.58
C LEU A 34 3.61 5.08 8.36
N TRP A 35 4.17 5.96 7.53
CA TRP A 35 4.91 5.54 6.36
C TRP A 35 6.23 4.83 6.68
N ARG A 36 6.90 5.18 7.79
CA ARG A 36 8.04 4.41 8.30
C ARG A 36 7.63 2.98 8.66
N GLN A 37 6.50 2.82 9.34
CA GLN A 37 5.95 1.50 9.64
C GLN A 37 5.59 0.72 8.36
N VAL A 38 5.04 1.38 7.33
CA VAL A 38 4.81 0.74 6.01
C VAL A 38 6.10 0.22 5.38
N THR A 39 7.23 0.93 5.56
CA THR A 39 8.52 0.45 5.06
C THR A 39 9.14 -0.69 5.88
N ALA A 40 8.63 -0.94 7.09
CA ALA A 40 9.07 -2.03 7.97
C ALA A 40 8.30 -3.34 7.74
N LEU A 41 7.26 -3.34 6.90
CA LEU A 41 6.57 -4.55 6.47
C LEU A 41 7.53 -5.48 5.71
N GLU A 42 7.37 -6.79 5.83
CA GLU A 42 8.15 -7.75 5.04
C GLU A 42 7.72 -7.72 3.56
N HIS A 43 6.42 -7.56 3.31
CA HIS A 43 5.83 -7.55 1.99
C HIS A 43 4.78 -6.44 1.85
N TRP A 44 4.65 -5.90 0.63
CA TRP A 44 3.46 -5.17 0.23
C TRP A 44 2.57 -6.07 -0.62
N PHE A 45 1.28 -6.10 -0.32
CA PHE A 45 0.29 -6.88 -1.04
C PHE A 45 -0.46 -6.03 -2.06
N PHE A 46 -0.83 -6.64 -3.18
CA PHE A 46 -1.56 -6.00 -4.26
C PHE A 46 -2.68 -6.92 -4.76
N ILE A 47 -3.81 -6.31 -5.09
CA ILE A 47 -4.87 -7.00 -5.83
C ILE A 47 -4.43 -7.09 -7.29
N ALA A 48 -4.36 -8.29 -7.84
CA ALA A 48 -3.92 -8.55 -9.20
C ALA A 48 -5.00 -8.17 -10.22
N ARG A 49 -4.58 -7.53 -11.30
CA ARG A 49 -5.35 -7.26 -12.51
C ARG A 49 -4.59 -7.74 -13.73
N GLY A 50 -5.30 -8.09 -14.79
CA GLY A 50 -4.70 -8.62 -16.02
C GLY A 50 -4.56 -10.15 -15.98
N SER A 51 -3.68 -10.69 -16.82
CA SER A 51 -3.44 -12.13 -16.91
C SER A 51 -2.60 -12.65 -15.75
N ALA A 52 -2.72 -13.95 -15.46
CA ALA A 52 -1.95 -14.62 -14.40
C ALA A 52 -0.42 -14.56 -14.65
N ASP A 53 0.01 -14.50 -15.92
CA ASP A 53 1.43 -14.48 -16.28
C ASP A 53 2.07 -13.08 -16.13
N GLN A 54 1.26 -12.02 -16.12
CA GLN A 54 1.72 -10.63 -15.97
C GLN A 54 0.74 -9.84 -15.09
N PRO A 55 0.62 -10.17 -13.80
CA PRO A 55 -0.27 -9.46 -12.89
C PRO A 55 0.20 -8.02 -12.73
N ARG A 56 -0.74 -7.08 -12.86
CA ARG A 56 -0.55 -5.65 -12.56
C ARG A 56 -1.30 -5.31 -11.29
N PRO A 57 -0.82 -4.35 -10.48
CA PRO A 57 -1.54 -3.96 -9.29
C PRO A 57 -2.82 -3.21 -9.69
N TYR A 58 -3.89 -3.44 -8.93
CA TYR A 58 -5.09 -2.62 -9.02
C TYR A 58 -4.76 -1.17 -8.64
N ALA A 59 -5.33 -0.23 -9.39
CA ALA A 59 -5.25 1.18 -9.13
C ALA A 59 -6.63 1.80 -9.11
N VAL A 60 -6.86 2.73 -8.17
CA VAL A 60 -8.08 3.51 -8.07
C VAL A 60 -7.89 4.85 -8.79
N ALA A 61 -8.97 5.38 -9.36
CA ALA A 61 -8.97 6.75 -9.87
C ALA A 61 -9.05 7.74 -8.70
N ALA A 62 -8.18 8.76 -8.70
CA ALA A 62 -8.24 9.88 -7.78
C ALA A 62 -8.11 11.19 -8.57
N GLU A 63 -8.44 12.31 -7.93
CA GLU A 63 -8.41 13.65 -8.55
C GLU A 63 -7.03 13.99 -9.13
N GLN A 64 -5.96 13.61 -8.44
CA GLN A 64 -4.58 13.87 -8.85
C GLN A 64 -4.08 12.91 -9.93
N GLY A 65 -4.81 11.83 -10.19
CA GLY A 65 -4.45 10.76 -11.12
C GLY A 65 -4.58 9.36 -10.52
N PRO A 66 -4.31 8.30 -11.30
CA PRO A 66 -4.39 6.93 -10.82
C PRO A 66 -3.47 6.66 -9.62
N MET A 67 -3.98 5.99 -8.59
CA MET A 67 -3.22 5.58 -7.41
C MET A 67 -3.20 4.07 -7.28
N ILE A 68 -2.02 3.47 -7.18
CA ILE A 68 -1.88 2.03 -6.91
C ILE A 68 -2.32 1.74 -5.48
N CYS A 69 -3.17 0.73 -5.29
CA CYS A 69 -3.56 0.27 -3.96
C CYS A 69 -2.54 -0.73 -3.42
N LEU A 70 -1.79 -0.31 -2.40
CA LEU A 70 -0.89 -1.16 -1.62
C LEU A 70 -1.64 -1.64 -0.37
N TYR A 71 -1.42 -2.88 0.05
CA TYR A 71 -2.04 -3.45 1.24
C TYR A 71 -1.00 -3.99 2.20
N SER A 72 -1.23 -3.73 3.49
CA SER A 72 -0.34 -4.17 4.58
C SER A 72 -0.48 -5.64 4.92
N SER A 73 -1.54 -6.30 4.47
CA SER A 73 -1.74 -7.74 4.62
C SER A 73 -2.57 -8.32 3.49
N ALA A 74 -2.44 -9.63 3.27
CA ALA A 74 -3.29 -10.36 2.33
C ALA A 74 -4.76 -10.32 2.77
N ALA A 75 -5.03 -10.37 4.08
CA ALA A 75 -6.37 -10.23 4.65
C ALA A 75 -7.02 -8.90 4.26
N ARG A 76 -6.34 -7.77 4.49
CA ARG A 76 -6.86 -6.43 4.12
C ARG A 76 -7.04 -6.26 2.63
N ALA A 77 -6.13 -6.81 1.82
CA ALA A 77 -6.27 -6.80 0.37
C ALA A 77 -7.53 -7.57 -0.09
N GLY A 78 -7.81 -8.73 0.50
CA GLY A 78 -9.01 -9.51 0.21
C GLY A 78 -10.30 -8.82 0.63
N GLU A 79 -10.32 -8.16 1.79
CA GLU A 79 -11.45 -7.33 2.23
C GLU A 79 -11.69 -6.15 1.29
N ALA A 80 -10.63 -5.43 0.92
CA ALA A 80 -10.71 -4.31 0.00
C ALA A 80 -11.18 -4.74 -1.39
N ALA A 81 -10.72 -5.89 -1.90
CA ALA A 81 -11.16 -6.40 -3.19
C ALA A 81 -12.68 -6.64 -3.25
N ARG A 82 -13.29 -7.11 -2.14
CA ARG A 82 -14.74 -7.23 -2.02
C ARG A 82 -15.42 -5.87 -1.92
N ALA A 83 -14.91 -4.98 -1.06
CA ALA A 83 -15.47 -3.65 -0.85
C ALA A 83 -15.45 -2.79 -2.12
N LEU A 84 -14.43 -2.96 -2.96
CA LEU A 84 -14.24 -2.24 -4.22
C LEU A 84 -14.95 -2.91 -5.41
N GLY A 85 -15.65 -4.04 -5.20
CA GLY A 85 -16.31 -4.78 -6.28
C GLY A 85 -15.34 -5.35 -7.32
N VAL A 86 -14.08 -5.59 -6.94
CA VAL A 86 -13.04 -6.14 -7.81
C VAL A 86 -13.21 -7.65 -7.99
N VAL A 87 -13.91 -8.30 -7.06
CA VAL A 87 -14.29 -9.71 -7.11
C VAL A 87 -15.81 -9.79 -7.12
N ASP A 88 -16.33 -10.75 -7.89
CA ASP A 88 -17.74 -11.09 -7.86
C ASP A 88 -18.16 -11.55 -6.44
N PRO A 89 -19.27 -11.05 -5.87
CA PRO A 89 -19.80 -11.53 -4.59
C PRO A 89 -19.99 -13.05 -4.50
N GLU A 90 -20.25 -13.73 -5.62
CA GLU A 90 -20.38 -15.18 -5.71
C GLU A 90 -19.06 -15.88 -6.13
N GLY A 91 -18.03 -15.10 -6.46
CA GLY A 91 -16.71 -15.55 -6.91
C GLY A 91 -15.72 -15.78 -5.77
N GLY A 92 -14.75 -16.66 -6.01
CA GLY A 92 -13.70 -17.04 -5.06
C GLY A 92 -12.77 -15.90 -4.61
N ALA A 93 -11.69 -16.22 -3.90
CA ALA A 93 -10.78 -15.20 -3.37
C ALA A 93 -10.19 -14.29 -4.48
N ALA A 94 -10.00 -13.00 -4.16
CA ALA A 94 -9.29 -12.07 -5.04
C ALA A 94 -7.92 -12.62 -5.42
N PRO A 95 -7.48 -12.53 -6.68
CA PRO A 95 -6.12 -12.86 -7.02
C PRO A 95 -5.21 -11.81 -6.37
N LEU A 96 -4.30 -12.25 -5.50
CA LEU A 96 -3.37 -11.39 -4.79
C LEU A 96 -1.94 -11.79 -5.12
N PHE A 97 -1.03 -10.82 -5.11
CA PHE A 97 0.40 -11.07 -5.10
C PHE A 97 1.09 -10.15 -4.10
N GLY A 98 2.17 -10.65 -3.49
CA GLY A 98 3.01 -9.89 -2.57
C GLY A 98 4.36 -9.58 -3.21
N VAL A 99 4.88 -8.38 -2.99
CA VAL A 99 6.23 -7.99 -3.38
C VAL A 99 7.04 -7.73 -2.12
N PRO A 100 8.21 -8.36 -1.95
CA PRO A 100 9.02 -8.20 -0.75
C PRO A 100 9.60 -6.79 -0.65
N MET A 101 9.76 -6.29 0.57
CA MET A 101 10.51 -5.06 0.83
C MET A 101 12.03 -5.32 0.79
N PRO A 102 12.84 -4.35 0.35
CA PRO A 102 12.46 -3.03 -0.16
C PRO A 102 12.07 -3.01 -1.66
N ALA A 103 12.13 -4.15 -2.36
CA ALA A 103 11.88 -4.24 -3.80
C ALA A 103 10.48 -3.74 -4.22
N ALA A 104 9.50 -3.78 -3.33
CA ALA A 104 8.16 -3.24 -3.56
C ALA A 104 8.17 -1.74 -3.92
N ILE A 105 9.11 -0.95 -3.39
CA ILE A 105 9.24 0.47 -3.70
C ILE A 105 9.62 0.67 -5.17
N ASP A 106 10.67 -0.04 -5.63
CA ASP A 106 11.12 0.04 -7.02
C ASP A 106 10.05 -0.53 -7.98
N TYR A 107 9.32 -1.56 -7.55
CA TYR A 107 8.20 -2.12 -8.29
C TYR A 107 7.11 -1.07 -8.56
N VAL A 108 6.59 -0.40 -7.53
CA VAL A 108 5.54 0.61 -7.73
C VAL A 108 6.07 1.84 -8.48
N ALA A 109 7.33 2.23 -8.26
CA ALA A 109 7.96 3.35 -8.96
C ALA A 109 8.03 3.12 -10.47
N SER A 110 8.11 1.87 -10.93
CA SER A 110 8.15 1.53 -12.35
C SER A 110 6.90 1.98 -13.12
N PHE A 111 5.77 2.16 -12.43
CA PHE A 111 4.50 2.60 -13.01
C PHE A 111 4.38 4.13 -13.17
N GLY A 112 5.32 4.92 -12.63
CA GLY A 112 5.31 6.38 -12.81
C GLY A 112 5.36 6.80 -14.29
N ARG A 113 6.09 6.06 -15.13
CA ARG A 113 6.13 6.28 -16.60
C ARG A 113 4.81 5.98 -17.30
N SER A 114 3.91 5.24 -16.65
CA SER A 114 2.57 4.91 -17.15
C SER A 114 1.50 5.89 -16.66
N GLY A 115 1.89 6.98 -16.00
CA GLY A 115 0.97 8.03 -15.53
C GLY A 115 0.34 7.76 -14.16
N VAL A 116 0.83 6.77 -13.40
CA VAL A 116 0.43 6.58 -12.01
C VAL A 116 0.98 7.73 -11.17
N PHE A 117 0.09 8.37 -10.39
CA PHE A 117 0.43 9.52 -9.56
C PHE A 117 1.06 9.12 -8.22
N GLY A 118 0.55 8.06 -7.58
CA GLY A 118 0.95 7.69 -6.23
C GLY A 118 0.54 6.27 -5.84
N VAL A 119 0.84 5.91 -4.59
CA VAL A 119 0.32 4.70 -3.94
C VAL A 119 -0.52 5.09 -2.74
N THR A 120 -1.61 4.36 -2.52
CA THR A 120 -2.51 4.51 -1.36
C THR A 120 -2.44 3.27 -0.49
N LEU A 121 -2.34 3.46 0.82
CA LEU A 121 -2.23 2.41 1.83
C LEU A 121 -3.62 1.92 2.23
N ASP A 122 -3.81 0.60 2.17
CA ASP A 122 -4.98 -0.12 2.68
C ASP A 122 -6.33 0.50 2.24
N HIS A 123 -6.39 1.10 1.05
CA HIS A 123 -7.61 1.70 0.54
C HIS A 123 -8.70 0.62 0.32
N PRO A 124 -9.95 0.81 0.80
CA PRO A 124 -10.52 2.06 1.32
C PRO A 124 -10.47 2.24 2.85
N ARG A 125 -9.82 1.35 3.62
CA ARG A 125 -9.79 1.39 5.08
C ARG A 125 -8.97 2.56 5.65
N LEU A 126 -7.71 2.71 5.23
CA LEU A 126 -6.83 3.80 5.71
C LEU A 126 -6.79 4.96 4.71
N GLY A 127 -6.40 4.68 3.47
CA GLY A 127 -6.50 5.63 2.36
C GLY A 127 -5.41 6.70 2.31
N HIS A 128 -4.46 6.74 3.26
CA HIS A 128 -3.28 7.62 3.16
C HIS A 128 -2.50 7.32 1.89
N TYR A 129 -2.00 8.36 1.23
CA TYR A 129 -1.24 8.20 0.00
C TYR A 129 0.12 8.90 0.08
N ILE A 130 1.04 8.42 -0.76
CA ILE A 130 2.31 9.06 -1.03
C ILE A 130 2.50 9.19 -2.55
N PRO A 131 2.84 10.40 -3.06
CA PRO A 131 3.13 10.59 -4.47
C PRO A 131 4.34 9.78 -4.93
N MET A 132 4.37 9.36 -6.20
CA MET A 132 5.52 8.69 -6.81
C MET A 132 6.83 9.48 -6.62
N ALA A 133 6.74 10.81 -6.70
CA ALA A 133 7.87 11.73 -6.50
C ALA A 133 8.52 11.60 -5.12
N ASN A 134 7.78 11.12 -4.11
CA ASN A 134 8.24 11.01 -2.73
C ASN A 134 8.68 9.59 -2.36
N LEU A 135 8.60 8.61 -3.26
CA LEU A 135 9.02 7.22 -2.97
C LEU A 135 10.50 7.08 -2.64
N GLY A 136 11.35 7.99 -3.11
CA GLY A 136 12.77 8.04 -2.74
C GLY A 136 12.99 8.20 -1.23
N LEU A 137 12.05 8.86 -0.53
CA LEU A 137 12.09 9.00 0.93
C LEU A 137 11.89 7.65 1.61
N LEU A 138 10.92 6.85 1.14
CA LEU A 138 10.65 5.52 1.67
C LEU A 138 11.85 4.59 1.48
N LYS A 139 12.51 4.69 0.31
CA LYS A 139 13.70 3.90 0.01
C LYS A 139 14.82 4.20 1.01
N GLY A 140 15.07 5.49 1.26
CA GLY A 140 16.04 5.94 2.26
C GLY A 140 15.74 5.41 3.66
N TRP A 141 14.47 5.35 4.08
CA TRP A 141 14.11 4.76 5.38
C TRP A 141 14.33 3.25 5.44
N SER A 142 14.00 2.53 4.37
CA SER A 142 14.18 1.07 4.31
C SER A 142 15.66 0.63 4.35
N GLU A 143 16.56 1.48 3.85
CA GLU A 143 18.01 1.23 3.81
C GLU A 143 18.74 1.72 5.08
N GLY A 144 18.03 2.36 6.02
CA GLY A 144 18.62 2.97 7.22
C GLY A 144 19.36 4.29 6.97
N THR A 145 19.26 4.84 5.76
CA THR A 145 19.96 6.04 5.29
C THR A 145 19.17 7.33 5.51
N GLY A 146 17.86 7.24 5.77
CA GLY A 146 16.98 8.38 5.99
C GLY A 146 16.83 8.75 7.47
N ARG A 147 17.74 9.59 7.98
CA ARG A 147 17.55 10.31 9.25
C ARG A 147 16.70 11.56 9.03
#